data_AF-A0A2I0J818-F1
#
_entry.id   AF-A0A2I0J818-F1
#
_cell.length_a   1.000
_cell.length_b   1.000
_cell.length_c   1.000
_cell.angle_alpha   90.00
_cell.angle_beta   90.00
_cell.angle_gamma   90.00
#
_symmetry.space_group_name_H-M   'P 1'
#
loop_
_entity.id
_entity.type
_entity.pdbx_description
1 polymer ?
#
loop_
_entity_poly.entity_id
_entity_poly.type
_entity_poly.pdbx_seq_one_letter_code
_entity_poly.pdbx_strand_id
1 'polypeptide(L)'
;MANSDSLADVKPRIADDSTEKSRIWKLTEINEQSQCRSMRLPDSMTAMRICRLIYTNSGLAILALASNAVHKLWKWQKSDRNVTGKATASIAPQLWQPPSGMVMTNPTSDTNPEEAVPCFALSKNDSYVMSASGGKISLFNMMTFKIN
;
A
#
# COMPACT_ATOMS: atom_id res chain seq x y z
N MET A 1 -4.43 -58.29 -35.52
CA MET A 1 -3.03 -58.52 -35.12
C MET A 1 -2.32 -57.17 -35.17
N ALA A 2 -1.92 -56.64 -34.00
CA ALA A 2 -1.14 -55.40 -33.76
C ALA A 2 -1.79 -54.07 -34.24
N ASN A 3 -1.65 -52.91 -33.60
CA ASN A 3 -0.92 -52.52 -32.40
C ASN A 3 -1.58 -51.28 -31.76
N SER A 4 -1.33 -51.14 -30.46
CA SER A 4 -1.57 -50.01 -29.57
C SER A 4 -1.04 -48.66 -30.07
N ASP A 5 -1.77 -47.58 -29.75
CA ASP A 5 -1.17 -46.44 -29.03
C ASP A 5 -2.23 -45.70 -28.20
N SER A 6 -2.01 -45.74 -26.89
CA SER A 6 -2.80 -45.07 -25.86
C SER A 6 -2.37 -43.62 -25.72
N LEU A 7 -3.32 -42.69 -25.84
CA LEU A 7 -3.23 -41.41 -25.14
C LEU A 7 -4.32 -41.43 -24.08
N ALA A 8 -3.90 -41.77 -22.86
CA ALA A 8 -4.73 -41.63 -21.69
C ALA A 8 -5.13 -40.16 -21.57
N ASP A 9 -6.43 -39.89 -21.62
CA ASP A 9 -7.01 -38.60 -21.26
C ASP A 9 -6.87 -38.45 -19.74
N VAL A 10 -5.70 -37.93 -19.32
CA VAL A 10 -5.42 -37.65 -17.91
C VAL A 10 -6.23 -36.41 -17.54
N LYS A 11 -7.45 -36.62 -17.05
CA LYS A 11 -8.18 -35.62 -16.29
C LYS A 11 -7.31 -35.23 -15.09
N PRO A 12 -6.82 -33.99 -14.97
CA PRO A 12 -6.09 -33.58 -13.78
C PRO A 12 -7.08 -33.64 -12.61
N ARG A 13 -6.87 -34.62 -11.72
CA ARG A 13 -7.50 -34.63 -10.41
C ARG A 13 -6.83 -33.50 -9.65
N ILE A 14 -7.51 -32.36 -9.61
CA ILE A 14 -7.19 -31.27 -8.70
C ILE A 14 -7.28 -31.88 -7.31
N ALA A 15 -6.11 -32.15 -6.70
CA ALA A 15 -6.03 -32.42 -5.29
C ALA A 15 -6.54 -31.16 -4.60
N ASP A 16 -7.73 -31.28 -4.02
CA ASP A 16 -8.38 -30.26 -3.22
C ASP A 16 -7.61 -30.13 -1.91
N ASP A 17 -6.49 -29.41 -1.96
CA ASP A 17 -5.76 -28.99 -0.76
C ASP A 17 -6.38 -27.67 -0.25
N SER A 18 -7.72 -27.66 -0.13
CA SER A 18 -8.48 -26.59 0.51
C SER A 18 -8.43 -26.70 2.03
N THR A 19 -7.22 -26.63 2.58
CA THR A 19 -7.03 -26.16 3.96
C THR A 19 -6.73 -24.67 4.01
N GLU A 20 -7.30 -23.90 3.08
CA GLU A 20 -7.55 -22.49 3.33
C GLU A 20 -8.75 -22.42 4.27
N LYS A 21 -8.46 -22.54 5.58
CA LYS A 21 -9.40 -22.28 6.67
C LYS A 21 -10.20 -21.05 6.28
N SER A 22 -11.46 -21.26 5.89
CA SER A 22 -12.40 -20.20 5.58
C SER A 22 -12.44 -19.30 6.80
N ARG A 23 -11.68 -18.21 6.75
CA ARG A 23 -11.75 -17.17 7.77
C ARG A 23 -13.08 -16.54 7.52
N ILE A 24 -14.09 -17.04 8.21
CA ILE A 24 -15.35 -16.33 8.41
C ILE A 24 -14.92 -14.95 8.91
N TRP A 25 -15.01 -13.94 8.04
CA TRP A 25 -14.77 -12.56 8.40
C TRP A 25 -15.88 -12.17 9.36
N LYS A 26 -15.70 -12.44 10.66
CA LYS A 26 -16.59 -11.92 11.69
C LYS A 26 -16.45 -10.41 11.64
N LEU A 27 -17.56 -9.72 11.36
CA LEU A 27 -17.63 -8.27 11.44
C LEU A 27 -17.20 -7.86 12.84
N THR A 28 -16.10 -7.10 12.94
CA THR A 28 -15.69 -6.49 14.20
C THR A 28 -16.32 -5.11 14.27
N GLU A 29 -17.32 -4.96 15.13
CA GLU A 29 -17.90 -3.64 15.42
C GLU A 29 -17.03 -2.87 16.43
N ILE A 30 -16.85 -1.58 16.16
CA ILE A 30 -16.16 -0.64 17.05
C ILE A 30 -17.23 0.21 17.73
N ASN A 31 -17.57 -0.13 18.98
CA ASN A 31 -18.66 0.48 19.73
C ASN A 31 -18.16 1.28 20.95
N GLU A 32 -16.89 1.12 21.33
CA GLU A 32 -16.29 1.81 22.47
C GLU A 32 -15.04 2.61 22.10
N GLN A 33 -14.86 3.78 22.73
CA GLN A 33 -13.67 4.61 22.56
C GLN A 33 -12.38 3.88 22.95
N SER A 34 -12.45 2.95 23.91
CA SER A 34 -11.35 2.10 24.38
C SER A 34 -10.73 1.22 23.28
N GLN A 35 -11.52 0.90 22.25
CA GLN A 35 -11.11 0.07 21.09
C GLN A 35 -10.34 0.88 20.05
N CYS A 36 -10.41 2.22 20.12
CA CYS A 36 -9.72 3.12 19.22
C CYS A 36 -8.43 3.62 19.84
N ARG A 37 -7.39 3.74 19.01
CA ARG A 37 -6.15 4.42 19.36
C ARG A 37 -5.79 5.40 18.26
N SER A 38 -5.42 6.61 18.66
CA SER A 38 -4.89 7.62 17.75
C SER A 38 -3.38 7.74 17.93
N MET A 39 -2.68 8.02 16.85
CA MET A 39 -1.25 8.31 16.87
C MET A 39 -0.95 9.39 15.83
N ARG A 40 -0.04 10.30 16.17
CA ARG A 40 0.46 11.31 15.23
C ARG A 40 1.60 10.71 14.41
N LEU A 41 1.49 10.78 13.09
CA LEU A 41 2.59 10.42 12.20
C LEU A 41 3.67 11.52 12.25
N PRO A 42 4.95 11.19 12.50
CA PRO A 42 6.00 12.18 12.58
C PRO A 42 6.29 12.79 11.21
N ASP A 43 6.38 14.11 11.14
CA ASP A 43 6.55 14.85 9.89
C ASP A 43 7.41 16.09 10.16
N SER A 44 8.53 16.20 9.45
CA SER A 44 9.43 17.34 9.53
C SER A 44 9.17 18.39 8.45
N MET A 45 8.28 18.09 7.49
CA MET A 45 7.94 19.01 6.41
C MET A 45 6.79 19.94 6.82
N THR A 46 6.55 20.98 6.02
CA THR A 46 5.38 21.84 6.17
C THR A 46 4.10 21.01 6.21
N ALA A 47 3.23 21.34 7.18
CA ALA A 47 1.94 20.69 7.33
C ALA A 47 1.06 20.99 6.11
N MET A 48 0.54 19.93 5.49
CA MET A 48 -0.33 20.01 4.32
C MET A 48 -1.56 19.12 4.54
N ARG A 49 -2.69 19.50 3.94
CA ARG A 49 -3.90 18.67 3.95
C ARG A 49 -3.61 17.33 3.27
N ILE A 50 -3.93 16.23 3.96
CA ILE A 50 -3.87 14.89 3.38
C ILE A 50 -5.14 14.64 2.57
N CYS A 51 -4.99 14.33 1.29
CA CYS A 51 -6.09 14.09 0.37
C CYS A 51 -6.46 12.60 0.30
N ARG A 52 -5.47 11.71 0.41
CA ARG A 52 -5.64 10.25 0.35
C ARG A 52 -4.62 9.57 1.26
N LEU A 53 -5.00 8.45 1.85
CA LEU A 53 -4.19 7.65 2.77
C LEU A 53 -4.51 6.17 2.58
N ILE A 54 -3.50 5.32 2.41
CA ILE A 54 -3.67 3.85 2.38
C ILE A 54 -2.54 3.17 3.15
N TYR A 55 -2.83 2.01 3.75
CA TYR A 55 -1.79 1.07 4.15
C TYR A 55 -1.23 0.34 2.93
N THR A 56 0.03 -0.06 2.98
CA THR A 56 0.58 -0.99 1.99
C THR A 56 -0.08 -2.36 2.11
N ASN A 57 -0.11 -3.15 1.05
CA ASN A 57 -0.69 -4.50 1.06
C ASN A 57 0.03 -5.41 2.07
N SER A 58 1.35 -5.21 2.19
CA SER A 58 2.18 -5.83 3.23
C SER A 58 1.89 -5.33 4.64
N GLY A 59 1.13 -4.25 4.85
CA GLY A 59 0.81 -3.70 6.16
C GLY A 59 2.03 -3.20 6.96
N LEU A 60 3.16 -2.96 6.30
CA LEU A 60 4.41 -2.49 6.92
C LEU A 60 4.55 -0.96 6.88
N ALA A 61 3.73 -0.30 6.08
CA ALA A 61 3.82 1.14 5.85
C ALA A 61 2.46 1.76 5.58
N ILE A 62 2.42 3.08 5.70
CA ILE A 62 1.29 3.91 5.31
C ILE A 62 1.77 4.98 4.34
N LEU A 63 1.05 5.15 3.24
CA LEU A 63 1.34 6.11 2.18
C LEU A 63 0.23 7.15 2.17
N ALA A 64 0.61 8.43 2.16
CA ALA A 64 -0.31 9.55 2.00
C ALA A 64 0.01 10.35 0.74
N LEU A 65 -1.03 10.95 0.15
CA LEU A 65 -0.92 12.00 -0.86
C LEU A 65 -1.43 13.31 -0.26
N ALA A 66 -0.57 14.32 -0.23
CA ALA A 66 -0.88 15.66 0.25
C ALA A 66 -1.42 16.57 -0.87
N SER A 67 -2.08 17.66 -0.50
CA SER A 67 -2.69 18.61 -1.45
C SER A 67 -1.70 19.36 -2.35
N ASN A 68 -0.42 19.39 -1.99
CA ASN A 68 0.67 19.90 -2.82
C ASN A 68 1.27 18.82 -3.74
N ALA A 69 0.54 17.74 -4.01
CA ALA A 69 0.95 16.64 -4.88
C ALA A 69 2.15 15.79 -4.37
N VAL A 70 2.64 16.05 -3.16
CA VAL A 70 3.71 15.28 -2.52
C VAL A 70 3.16 14.04 -1.83
N HIS A 71 3.83 12.90 -2.03
CA HIS A 71 3.56 11.70 -1.26
C HIS A 71 4.48 11.59 -0.05
N LYS A 72 3.94 11.05 1.05
CA LYS A 72 4.69 10.78 2.28
C LYS A 72 4.52 9.32 2.65
N LEU A 73 5.63 8.62 2.88
CA LEU A 73 5.66 7.20 3.20
C LEU A 73 6.21 7.02 4.61
N TRP A 74 5.42 6.46 5.52
CA TRP A 74 5.89 6.10 6.86
C TRP A 74 5.98 4.59 7.00
N LYS A 75 7.12 4.09 7.50
CA LYS A 75 7.39 2.66 7.67
C LYS A 75 7.53 2.31 9.14
N TRP A 76 6.92 1.19 9.55
CA TRP A 76 7.22 0.57 10.83
C TRP A 76 8.52 -0.22 10.72
N GLN A 77 9.38 -0.08 11.72
CA GLN A 77 10.62 -0.84 11.80
C GLN A 77 10.41 -2.12 12.62
N LYS A 78 11.09 -3.19 12.20
CA LYS A 78 11.20 -4.41 13.00
C LYS A 78 12.10 -4.12 14.19
N SER A 79 11.63 -4.46 15.39
CA SER A 79 12.36 -4.29 16.65
C SER A 79 11.87 -5.32 17.67
N ASP A 80 12.52 -5.41 18.83
CA ASP A 80 12.07 -6.30 19.92
C ASP A 80 10.62 -5.99 20.35
N ARG A 81 10.21 -4.73 20.27
CA ARG A 81 8.84 -4.29 20.56
C ARG A 81 7.87 -4.44 19.37
N ASN A 82 8.39 -4.58 18.15
CA ASN A 82 7.61 -4.83 16.92
C ASN A 82 8.23 -5.94 16.07
N VAL A 83 8.09 -7.18 16.51
CA VAL A 83 8.77 -8.33 15.87
C VAL A 83 8.32 -8.55 14.42
N THR A 84 7.09 -8.18 14.08
CA THR A 84 6.55 -8.35 12.71
C THR A 84 6.87 -7.16 11.79
N GLY A 85 7.20 -6.00 12.35
CA GLY A 85 7.33 -4.74 11.59
C GLY A 85 6.00 -4.22 11.03
N LYS A 86 4.85 -4.83 11.39
CA LYS A 86 3.53 -4.42 10.89
C LYS A 86 3.05 -3.14 11.58
N ALA A 87 2.06 -2.51 10.95
CA ALA A 87 1.38 -1.34 11.47
C ALA A 87 0.77 -1.61 12.86
N THR A 88 1.02 -0.68 13.79
CA THR A 88 0.48 -0.70 15.15
C THR A 88 0.34 0.72 15.67
N ALA A 89 -0.65 0.96 16.52
CA ALA A 89 -0.82 2.24 17.20
C ALA A 89 0.11 2.42 18.42
N SER A 90 0.80 1.37 18.85
CA SER A 90 1.65 1.40 20.06
C SER A 90 3.09 1.85 19.79
N ILE A 91 3.50 1.86 18.52
CA ILE A 91 4.85 2.22 18.09
C ILE A 91 4.71 3.13 16.88
N ALA A 92 5.32 4.31 16.94
CA ALA A 92 5.30 5.26 15.85
C ALA A 92 6.13 4.77 14.66
N PRO A 93 5.60 4.86 13.42
CA PRO A 93 6.41 4.63 12.23
C PRO A 93 7.36 5.82 12.00
N GLN A 94 8.37 5.63 11.15
CA GLN A 94 9.29 6.69 10.76
C GLN A 94 8.96 7.18 9.35
N LEU A 95 9.03 8.50 9.13
CA LEU A 95 8.97 9.07 7.79
C LEU A 95 10.18 8.55 7.01
N TRP A 96 9.92 7.82 5.94
CA TRP A 96 10.94 7.17 5.14
C TRP A 96 11.16 7.93 3.84
N GLN A 97 12.43 8.09 3.48
CA GLN A 97 12.88 8.67 2.23
C GLN A 97 14.00 7.79 1.64
N PRO A 98 14.12 7.72 0.30
CA PRO A 98 15.24 7.03 -0.32
C PRO A 98 16.57 7.76 0.00
N PRO A 99 17.71 7.07 0.03
CA PRO A 99 19.02 7.69 0.25
C PRO A 99 19.38 8.80 -0.74
N SER A 100 18.74 8.81 -1.92
CA SER A 100 18.89 9.87 -2.93
C SER A 100 18.30 11.21 -2.47
N GLY A 101 17.50 11.26 -1.41
CA GLY A 101 16.75 12.44 -0.98
C GLY A 101 15.62 12.83 -1.94
N MET A 102 15.32 11.99 -2.93
CA MET A 102 14.25 12.23 -3.89
C MET A 102 12.91 12.21 -3.17
N VAL A 103 12.00 13.09 -3.59
CA VAL A 103 10.62 13.18 -3.10
C VAL A 103 9.67 12.70 -4.18
N MET A 104 8.66 11.91 -3.80
CA MET A 104 7.64 11.43 -4.71
C MET A 104 6.56 12.51 -4.92
N THR A 105 6.62 13.22 -6.04
CA THR A 105 5.72 14.35 -6.33
C THR A 105 5.02 14.15 -7.67
N ASN A 106 3.68 14.19 -7.68
CA ASN A 106 2.93 14.18 -8.93
C ASN A 106 3.15 15.48 -9.71
N PRO A 107 3.17 15.44 -11.04
CA PRO A 107 3.08 16.63 -11.85
C PRO A 107 1.72 17.30 -11.63
N THR A 108 1.75 18.60 -11.36
CA THR A 108 0.58 19.47 -11.33
C THR A 108 0.44 20.15 -12.69
N SER A 109 -0.78 20.43 -13.10
CA SER A 109 -1.09 21.27 -14.25
C SER A 109 -1.73 22.58 -13.78
N ASP A 110 -1.89 23.53 -14.69
CA ASP A 110 -2.57 24.82 -14.42
C ASP A 110 -4.10 24.66 -14.24
N THR A 111 -4.62 23.43 -14.29
CA THR A 111 -6.01 23.15 -13.95
C THR A 111 -6.29 23.44 -12.49
N ASN A 112 -7.52 23.88 -12.20
CA ASN A 112 -7.96 24.18 -10.86
C ASN A 112 -7.75 22.97 -9.92
N PRO A 113 -6.86 23.06 -8.91
CA PRO A 113 -6.58 21.95 -7.99
C PRO A 113 -7.80 21.51 -7.18
N GLU A 114 -8.83 22.36 -7.07
CA GLU A 114 -10.08 22.03 -6.39
C GLU A 114 -11.01 21.13 -7.22
N GLU A 115 -10.86 21.12 -8.55
CA GLU A 115 -11.66 20.28 -9.46
C GLU A 115 -11.06 18.89 -9.67
N ALA A 116 -9.76 18.74 -9.37
CA ALA A 116 -9.07 17.47 -9.46
C ALA A 116 -9.33 16.63 -8.20
N VAL A 117 -9.68 15.34 -8.39
CA VAL A 117 -9.76 14.38 -7.30
C VAL A 117 -8.43 13.62 -7.20
N PRO A 118 -7.58 13.88 -6.19
CA PRO A 118 -6.31 13.16 -6.06
C PRO A 118 -6.59 11.69 -5.74
N CYS A 119 -5.86 10.80 -6.40
CA CYS A 119 -6.02 9.36 -6.22
C CYS A 119 -4.70 8.65 -6.47
N PHE A 120 -4.54 7.49 -5.84
CA PHE A 120 -3.44 6.60 -6.13
C PHE A 120 -3.80 5.16 -5.75
N ALA A 121 -3.08 4.22 -6.36
CA ALA A 121 -3.21 2.79 -6.10
C ALA A 121 -1.82 2.14 -6.04
N LEU A 122 -1.70 1.09 -5.23
CA LEU A 122 -0.48 0.31 -5.07
C LEU A 122 -0.50 -0.91 -5.98
N SER A 123 0.67 -1.29 -6.50
CA SER A 123 0.86 -2.60 -7.08
C SER A 123 0.68 -3.70 -6.03
N LYS A 124 0.32 -4.91 -6.47
CA LYS A 124 0.08 -6.07 -5.60
C LYS A 124 1.24 -6.37 -4.62
N ASN A 125 2.46 -6.06 -5.04
CA ASN A 125 3.70 -6.29 -4.29
C ASN A 125 4.28 -5.04 -3.62
N ASP A 126 3.50 -3.95 -3.51
CA ASP A 126 3.90 -2.66 -2.92
C ASP A 126 5.12 -1.99 -3.56
N SER A 127 5.57 -2.45 -4.73
CA SER A 127 6.79 -1.95 -5.37
C SER A 127 6.55 -0.70 -6.20
N TYR A 128 5.31 -0.46 -6.64
CA TYR A 128 4.93 0.69 -7.44
C TYR A 128 3.66 1.37 -6.96
N VAL A 129 3.56 2.66 -7.24
CA VAL A 129 2.37 3.47 -7.04
C VAL A 129 2.00 4.14 -8.34
N MET A 130 0.76 3.95 -8.79
CA MET A 130 0.16 4.76 -9.85
C MET A 130 -0.63 5.89 -9.18
N SER A 131 -0.34 7.14 -9.51
CA SER A 131 -0.89 8.32 -8.80
C SER A 131 -1.20 9.49 -9.71
N ALA A 132 -2.20 10.29 -9.34
CA ALA A 132 -2.59 11.50 -10.03
C ALA A 132 -3.07 12.60 -9.06
N SER A 133 -2.77 13.85 -9.41
CA SER A 133 -3.16 15.06 -8.65
C SER A 133 -3.74 16.16 -9.55
N GLY A 134 -4.49 15.79 -10.59
CA GLY A 134 -5.09 16.74 -11.54
C GLY A 134 -4.29 16.99 -12.82
N GLY A 135 -3.00 16.61 -12.83
CA GLY A 135 -2.15 16.55 -14.02
C GLY A 135 -2.02 15.14 -14.60
N LYS A 136 -0.86 14.85 -15.19
CA LYS A 136 -0.54 13.52 -15.74
C LYS A 136 -0.49 12.46 -14.64
N ILE A 137 -0.93 11.24 -14.97
CA ILE A 137 -0.75 10.08 -14.11
C ILE A 137 0.73 9.70 -14.10
N SER A 138 1.27 9.41 -12.92
CA SER A 138 2.66 8.99 -12.73
C SER A 138 2.74 7.59 -12.13
N LEU A 139 3.74 6.81 -12.56
CA LEU A 139 4.06 5.52 -11.99
C LEU A 139 5.39 5.59 -11.23
N PHE A 140 5.32 5.63 -9.90
CA PHE A 140 6.50 5.72 -9.04
C PHE A 140 6.98 4.36 -8.59
N ASN A 141 8.30 4.19 -8.56
CA ASN A 141 8.93 3.11 -7.82
C ASN A 141 8.98 3.46 -6.31
N MET A 142 8.45 2.59 -5.45
CA MET A 142 8.34 2.84 -4.00
C MET A 142 9.66 2.79 -3.22
N MET A 143 10.71 2.24 -3.83
CA MET A 143 12.05 2.17 -3.23
C MET A 143 12.95 3.34 -3.61
N THR A 144 12.72 3.96 -4.77
CA THR A 144 13.61 5.02 -5.29
C THR A 144 12.91 6.35 -5.47
N PHE A 145 11.57 6.37 -5.45
CA PHE A 145 10.70 7.49 -5.79
C PHE A 145 10.85 8.01 -7.22
N LYS A 146 11.55 7.27 -8.09
CA LYS A 146 11.64 7.60 -9.52
C LYS A 146 10.32 7.34 -10.23
N ILE A 147 9.95 8.25 -11.12
CA ILE A 147 8.89 8.07 -12.11
C ILE A 147 9.40 7.15 -13.21
N ASN A 148 8.55 6.23 -13.69
CA ASN A 148 8.79 5.38 -14.86
C ASN A 148 7.87 5.76 -16.00
#